data_AF-A0A4Z0NWT6-F1
#
_entry.id   AF-A0A4Z0NWT6-F1
#
_cell.length_a   1.000
_cell.length_b   1.000
_cell.length_c   1.000
_cell.angle_alpha   90.00
_cell.angle_beta   90.00
_cell.angle_gamma   90.00
#
_symmetry.space_group_name_H-M   'P 1'
#
loop_
_entity.id
_entity.type
_entity.pdbx_description
1 polymer ?
#
loop_
_entity_poly.entity_id
_entity_poly.type
_entity_poly.pdbx_seq_one_letter_code
_entity_poly.pdbx_strand_id
1 'polypeptide(L)'
;MVTGGVHKSSSARVTPTPITGAKAVDDPYAALSPPTNAKCGGQKLIRGGTTTIDPDLAFCSGLTIDDARVTFKPGVYVIKGEFTLSNGASIFGDSVLIYLEGAGSDIFFHSNTSFELKASKTGPYAGIVIWSDRRNTNDHDIYSRFGAYAEGTIYAPSSQVEFENKTVWEAPCIRIVVARLELDNDSRYHASNPAAKCSNNIYGAKKPKLVN
;
A
#
# COMPACT_ATOMS: atom_id res chain seq x y z
N MET A 1 9.03 4.48 -13.96
CA MET A 1 9.94 3.53 -14.65
C MET A 1 9.54 2.13 -14.22
N VAL A 2 9.50 1.20 -15.16
CA VAL A 2 9.16 -0.21 -14.94
C VAL A 2 10.38 -1.03 -15.38
N THR A 3 10.85 -1.92 -14.50
CA THR A 3 11.98 -2.82 -14.76
C THR A 3 11.56 -4.06 -15.54
N GLY A 4 10.28 -4.42 -15.49
CA GLY A 4 9.65 -5.48 -16.27
C GLY A 4 8.86 -4.98 -17.49
N GLY A 5 7.98 -5.85 -18.00
CA GLY A 5 7.04 -5.55 -19.09
C GLY A 5 5.82 -4.76 -18.59
N VAL A 6 5.11 -4.14 -19.53
CA VAL A 6 3.79 -3.54 -19.29
C VAL A 6 2.80 -4.23 -20.22
N HIS A 7 1.84 -4.94 -19.63
CA HIS A 7 0.71 -5.48 -20.35
C HIS A 7 -0.47 -4.55 -20.13
N LYS A 8 -1.09 -4.10 -21.22
CA LYS A 8 -2.16 -3.11 -21.19
C LYS A 8 -3.36 -3.67 -21.96
N SER A 9 -4.48 -3.84 -21.27
CA SER A 9 -5.78 -4.09 -21.91
C SER A 9 -6.26 -2.82 -22.64
N SER A 10 -7.12 -2.95 -23.64
CA SER A 10 -7.46 -1.88 -24.59
C SER A 10 -8.10 -0.64 -23.96
N SER A 11 -8.64 -0.72 -22.74
CA SER A 11 -9.30 0.38 -22.02
C SER A 11 -8.44 1.06 -20.94
N ALA A 12 -7.34 0.46 -20.49
CA ALA A 12 -6.56 1.01 -19.37
C ALA A 12 -5.93 2.38 -19.70
N ARG A 13 -5.89 3.31 -18.74
CA ARG A 13 -5.20 4.62 -18.89
C ARG A 13 -4.16 4.79 -17.80
N VAL A 14 -2.89 4.56 -18.15
CA VAL A 14 -1.75 4.86 -17.29
C VAL A 14 -1.09 6.13 -17.81
N THR A 15 -1.15 7.22 -17.03
CA THR A 15 -0.60 8.53 -17.40
C THR A 15 0.29 9.07 -16.29
N PRO A 16 1.54 9.47 -16.57
CA PRO A 16 2.22 9.40 -17.86
C PRO A 16 2.49 7.95 -18.32
N THR A 17 2.72 7.75 -19.62
CA THR A 17 3.04 6.43 -20.18
C THR A 17 4.22 5.81 -19.41
N PRO A 18 4.09 4.56 -18.92
CA PRO A 18 5.19 3.90 -18.24
C PRO A 18 6.43 3.80 -19.14
N ILE A 19 7.57 4.26 -18.63
CA ILE A 19 8.88 3.99 -19.25
C ILE A 19 9.27 2.56 -18.86
N THR A 20 9.23 1.63 -19.82
CA THR A 20 9.63 0.22 -19.66
C THR A 20 11.11 0.00 -19.99
N GLY A 21 11.65 -1.17 -19.63
CA GLY A 21 13.05 -1.52 -19.91
C GLY A 21 14.06 -0.72 -19.10
N ALA A 22 13.64 -0.10 -18.01
CA ALA A 22 14.57 0.55 -17.09
C ALA A 22 15.49 -0.51 -16.45
N LYS A 23 16.76 -0.16 -16.24
CA LYS A 23 17.68 -1.02 -15.49
C LYS A 23 17.04 -1.38 -14.15
N ALA A 24 17.14 -2.66 -13.75
CA ALA A 24 16.78 -3.09 -12.42
C ALA A 24 17.41 -2.12 -11.40
N VAL A 25 16.56 -1.46 -10.62
CA VAL A 25 16.99 -0.58 -9.53
C VAL A 25 17.05 -1.45 -8.29
N ASP A 26 18.14 -1.34 -7.53
CA ASP A 26 18.23 -1.98 -6.21
C ASP A 26 17.00 -1.58 -5.37
N ASP A 27 16.45 -2.53 -4.61
CA ASP A 27 15.30 -2.25 -3.75
C ASP A 27 15.62 -1.07 -2.82
N PRO A 28 14.91 0.08 -2.97
CA PRO A 28 15.21 1.30 -2.25
C PRO A 28 14.98 1.18 -0.74
N TYR A 29 14.23 0.16 -0.31
CA TYR A 29 13.91 -0.11 1.08
C TYR A 29 14.59 -1.37 1.61
N ALA A 30 15.51 -2.01 0.88
CA ALA A 30 16.16 -3.26 1.28
C ALA A 30 16.82 -3.22 2.67
N ALA A 31 17.39 -2.07 3.05
CA ALA A 31 18.06 -1.88 4.34
C ALA A 31 17.10 -1.58 5.49
N LEU A 32 15.82 -1.33 5.21
CA LEU A 32 14.82 -1.00 6.22
C LEU A 32 14.46 -2.26 7.01
N SER A 33 14.52 -2.18 8.33
CA SER A 33 14.10 -3.26 9.23
C SER A 33 12.58 -3.25 9.38
N PRO A 34 11.90 -4.42 9.27
CA PRO A 34 10.44 -4.49 9.40
C PRO A 34 9.99 -3.98 10.77
N PRO A 35 8.82 -3.32 10.87
CA PRO A 35 8.23 -3.01 12.15
C PRO A 35 7.96 -4.30 12.93
N THR A 36 8.26 -4.30 14.21
CA THR A 36 7.94 -5.43 15.10
C THR A 36 6.88 -5.00 16.09
N ASN A 37 5.73 -5.67 16.10
CA ASN A 37 4.81 -5.62 17.24
C ASN A 37 4.51 -7.06 17.69
N ALA A 38 4.98 -7.40 18.89
CA ALA A 38 4.87 -8.75 19.45
C ALA A 38 3.57 -8.96 20.24
N LYS A 39 2.91 -7.90 20.70
CA LYS A 39 1.75 -8.03 21.58
C LYS A 39 0.47 -8.19 20.76
N CYS A 40 -0.01 -9.42 20.68
CA CYS A 40 -1.32 -9.72 20.09
C CYS A 40 -2.44 -9.16 20.96
N GLY A 41 -3.48 -8.62 20.33
CA GLY A 41 -4.69 -8.17 21.02
C GLY A 41 -5.62 -7.30 20.18
N GLY A 42 -5.26 -7.00 18.93
CA GLY A 42 -6.18 -6.38 17.97
C GLY A 42 -7.38 -7.29 17.69
N GLN A 43 -8.57 -6.70 17.59
CA GLN A 43 -9.79 -7.43 17.28
C GLN A 43 -9.75 -7.95 15.84
N LYS A 44 -10.03 -9.23 15.64
CA LYS A 44 -10.10 -9.82 14.30
C LYS A 44 -11.23 -9.24 13.46
N LEU A 45 -12.38 -8.91 14.06
CA LEU A 45 -13.56 -8.44 13.34
C LEU A 45 -14.08 -7.14 13.96
N ILE A 46 -14.24 -6.13 13.11
CA ILE A 46 -14.98 -4.90 13.41
C ILE A 46 -16.19 -4.88 12.48
N ARG A 47 -17.41 -4.86 13.05
CA ARG A 47 -18.65 -4.91 12.27
C ARG A 47 -19.62 -3.81 12.69
N GLY A 48 -20.18 -3.12 11.71
CA GLY A 48 -21.18 -2.08 11.95
C GLY A 48 -20.62 -0.80 12.56
N GLY A 49 -21.32 0.31 12.34
CA GLY A 49 -21.10 1.57 13.05
C GLY A 49 -19.79 2.27 12.73
N THR A 50 -19.36 3.15 13.64
CA THR A 50 -18.15 3.95 13.52
C THR A 50 -17.26 3.73 14.73
N THR A 51 -15.97 3.46 14.50
CA THR A 51 -15.00 3.27 15.59
C THR A 51 -13.64 3.85 15.24
N THR A 52 -12.76 3.95 16.24
CA THR A 52 -11.38 4.37 16.10
C THR A 52 -10.48 3.31 16.74
N ILE A 53 -9.38 2.97 16.08
CA ILE A 53 -8.43 1.97 16.57
C ILE A 53 -7.05 2.59 16.80
N ASP A 54 -6.35 2.09 17.82
CA ASP A 54 -4.99 2.49 18.19
C ASP A 54 -3.96 1.44 17.70
N PRO A 55 -2.72 1.84 17.40
CA PRO A 55 -1.67 0.96 16.87
C PRO A 55 -0.96 0.08 17.93
N ASP A 56 -1.43 0.10 19.19
CA ASP A 56 -0.70 -0.47 20.34
C ASP A 56 -0.63 -2.01 20.32
N LEU A 57 -1.61 -2.67 19.70
CA LEU A 57 -1.74 -4.13 19.66
C LEU A 57 -1.72 -4.63 18.21
N ALA A 58 -1.01 -5.74 17.98
CA ALA A 58 -1.01 -6.41 16.69
C ALA A 58 -2.31 -7.18 16.45
N PHE A 59 -2.75 -7.21 15.19
CA PHE A 59 -3.87 -8.01 14.68
C PHE A 59 -3.37 -9.39 14.26
N CYS A 60 -3.04 -10.23 15.24
CA CYS A 60 -2.36 -11.50 15.00
C CYS A 60 -3.21 -12.58 14.32
N SER A 61 -4.51 -12.36 14.16
CA SER A 61 -5.45 -13.28 13.53
C SER A 61 -6.09 -12.67 12.28
N GLY A 62 -5.42 -11.67 11.69
CA GLY A 62 -5.97 -10.78 10.66
C GLY A 62 -6.87 -9.68 11.23
N LEU A 63 -7.36 -8.84 10.33
CA LEU A 63 -8.31 -7.76 10.59
C LEU A 63 -9.35 -7.73 9.48
N THR A 64 -10.60 -7.99 9.81
CA THR A 64 -11.75 -7.86 8.93
C THR A 64 -12.60 -6.68 9.41
N ILE A 65 -12.88 -5.74 8.51
CA ILE A 65 -13.77 -4.61 8.75
C ILE A 65 -14.97 -4.77 7.81
N ASP A 66 -16.15 -4.90 8.40
CA ASP A 66 -17.36 -5.34 7.72
C ASP A 66 -18.51 -4.36 7.98
N ASP A 67 -19.01 -3.67 6.95
CA ASP A 67 -20.09 -2.67 7.09
C ASP A 67 -19.81 -1.63 8.20
N ALA A 68 -18.55 -1.19 8.31
CA ALA A 68 -18.11 -0.28 9.38
C ALA A 68 -17.24 0.86 8.85
N ARG A 69 -17.25 1.98 9.58
CA ARG A 69 -16.33 3.11 9.37
C ARG A 69 -15.26 3.12 10.46
N VAL A 70 -14.00 2.94 10.08
CA VAL A 70 -12.89 2.81 11.05
C VAL A 70 -11.85 3.89 10.82
N THR A 71 -11.57 4.68 11.86
CA THR A 71 -10.45 5.62 11.87
C THR A 71 -9.22 4.99 12.53
N PHE A 72 -8.12 4.95 11.80
CA PHE A 72 -6.80 4.56 12.27
C PHE A 72 -6.13 5.83 12.80
N LYS A 73 -5.81 5.85 14.10
CA LYS A 73 -4.95 6.89 14.67
C LYS A 73 -3.53 6.80 14.09
N PRO A 74 -2.73 7.88 14.16
CA PRO A 74 -1.35 7.85 13.69
C PRO A 74 -0.53 6.71 14.32
N GLY A 75 0.20 5.96 13.49
CA GLY A 75 1.09 4.90 13.95
C GLY A 75 1.25 3.73 13.00
N VAL A 76 1.83 2.64 13.52
CA VAL A 76 2.15 1.43 12.76
C VAL A 76 1.22 0.29 13.17
N TYR A 77 0.42 -0.18 12.22
CA TYR A 77 -0.52 -1.28 12.41
C TYR A 77 0.11 -2.55 11.86
N VAL A 78 0.40 -3.50 12.76
CA VAL A 78 0.94 -4.82 12.39
C VAL A 78 -0.20 -5.82 12.28
N ILE A 79 -0.41 -6.35 11.08
CA ILE A 79 -1.45 -7.33 10.77
C ILE A 79 -0.77 -8.64 10.38
N LYS A 80 -1.15 -9.73 11.06
CA LYS A 80 -0.66 -11.09 10.80
C LYS A 80 -1.85 -11.95 10.38
N GLY A 81 -1.93 -12.27 9.10
CA GLY A 81 -3.12 -12.78 8.43
C GLY A 81 -3.79 -11.73 7.53
N GLU A 82 -4.95 -12.06 6.99
CA GLU A 82 -5.65 -11.21 6.02
C GLU A 82 -6.10 -9.87 6.62
N PHE A 83 -5.96 -8.80 5.84
CA PHE A 83 -6.59 -7.51 6.06
C PHE A 83 -7.74 -7.32 5.06
N THR A 84 -8.97 -7.46 5.53
CA THR A 84 -10.16 -7.49 4.71
C THR A 84 -11.06 -6.30 4.96
N LEU A 85 -11.54 -5.66 3.89
CA LEU A 85 -12.67 -4.74 3.93
C LEU A 85 -13.85 -5.37 3.18
N SER A 86 -15.05 -5.37 3.75
CA SER A 86 -16.24 -5.95 3.13
C SER A 86 -17.51 -5.12 3.36
N ASN A 87 -18.53 -5.39 2.54
CA ASN A 87 -19.90 -4.89 2.72
C ASN A 87 -20.01 -3.37 2.93
N GLY A 88 -19.27 -2.56 2.16
CA GLY A 88 -19.36 -1.10 2.26
C GLY A 88 -18.45 -0.47 3.33
N ALA A 89 -17.53 -1.25 3.92
CA ALA A 89 -16.59 -0.74 4.92
C ALA A 89 -15.73 0.43 4.38
N SER A 90 -15.46 1.39 5.27
CA SER A 90 -14.59 2.54 4.99
C SER A 90 -13.51 2.68 6.05
N ILE A 91 -12.25 2.88 5.64
CA ILE A 91 -11.15 3.17 6.57
C ILE A 91 -10.53 4.53 6.32
N PHE A 92 -10.07 5.19 7.38
CA PHE A 92 -9.48 6.54 7.32
C PHE A 92 -8.25 6.61 8.23
N GLY A 93 -7.22 7.38 7.86
CA GLY A 93 -6.07 7.58 8.72
C GLY A 93 -5.03 8.55 8.14
N ASP A 94 -4.47 9.39 8.99
CA ASP A 94 -3.31 10.23 8.66
C ASP A 94 -2.11 9.76 9.49
N SER A 95 -0.93 9.77 8.88
CA SER A 95 0.32 9.31 9.46
C SER A 95 0.27 7.84 9.91
N VAL A 96 -0.23 6.98 9.01
CA VAL A 96 -0.42 5.54 9.22
C VAL A 96 0.54 4.72 8.34
N LEU A 97 1.07 3.64 8.91
CA LEU A 97 1.67 2.53 8.17
C LEU A 97 0.88 1.25 8.47
N ILE A 98 0.41 0.57 7.43
CA ILE A 98 -0.08 -0.80 7.50
C ILE A 98 1.07 -1.75 7.15
N TYR A 99 1.50 -2.58 8.09
CA TYR A 99 2.51 -3.62 7.89
C TYR A 99 1.86 -5.00 7.93
N LEU A 100 1.91 -5.72 6.81
CA LEU A 100 1.48 -7.11 6.69
C LEU A 100 2.68 -8.01 7.03
N GLU A 101 2.67 -8.62 8.21
CA GLU A 101 3.80 -9.40 8.73
C GLU A 101 3.65 -10.88 8.36
N GLY A 102 4.68 -11.46 7.74
CA GLY A 102 4.70 -12.87 7.34
C GLY A 102 4.19 -13.13 5.92
N ALA A 103 4.38 -14.38 5.46
CA ALA A 103 4.19 -14.76 4.05
C ALA A 103 2.74 -15.09 3.65
N GLY A 104 1.77 -14.96 4.56
CA GLY A 104 0.35 -15.21 4.31
C GLY A 104 -0.53 -14.09 4.88
N SER A 105 0.01 -12.87 4.89
CA SER A 105 -0.66 -11.68 5.38
C SER A 105 -1.01 -10.81 4.19
N ASP A 106 -2.24 -10.95 3.72
CA ASP A 106 -2.66 -10.46 2.42
C ASP A 106 -3.72 -9.38 2.57
N ILE A 107 -3.86 -8.52 1.56
CA ILE A 107 -4.94 -7.54 1.50
C ILE A 107 -6.05 -8.10 0.61
N PHE A 108 -7.29 -8.01 1.11
CA PHE A 108 -8.47 -8.33 0.33
C PHE A 108 -9.56 -7.29 0.56
N PHE A 109 -9.56 -6.22 -0.22
CA PHE A 109 -10.61 -5.20 -0.13
C PHE A 109 -11.66 -5.49 -1.19
N HIS A 110 -12.87 -5.84 -0.76
CA HIS A 110 -13.98 -6.15 -1.67
C HIS A 110 -14.56 -4.91 -2.32
N SER A 111 -15.21 -5.12 -3.48
CA SER A 111 -15.98 -4.10 -4.20
C SER A 111 -16.92 -3.31 -3.30
N ASN A 112 -17.04 -2.00 -3.56
CA ASN A 112 -17.83 -1.02 -2.79
C ASN A 112 -17.31 -0.67 -1.39
N THR A 113 -16.09 -1.07 -1.04
CA THR A 113 -15.37 -0.53 0.12
C THR A 113 -14.64 0.76 -0.23
N SER A 114 -14.19 1.54 0.77
CA SER A 114 -13.37 2.74 0.56
C SER A 114 -12.23 2.86 1.56
N PHE A 115 -11.18 3.60 1.21
CA PHE A 115 -10.08 3.91 2.11
C PHE A 115 -9.53 5.32 1.87
N GLU A 116 -9.15 6.03 2.92
CA GLU A 116 -8.37 7.27 2.87
C GLU A 116 -7.19 7.17 3.85
N LEU A 117 -6.02 6.73 3.37
CA LEU A 117 -4.84 6.52 4.23
C LEU A 117 -3.66 7.38 3.78
N LYS A 118 -2.99 8.07 4.71
CA LYS A 118 -1.79 8.88 4.40
C LYS A 118 -0.60 8.39 5.21
N ALA A 119 0.52 8.16 4.53
CA ALA A 119 1.79 7.80 5.15
C ALA A 119 2.29 8.92 6.08
N SER A 120 3.01 8.54 7.13
CA SER A 120 3.73 9.52 7.94
C SER A 120 4.75 10.29 7.10
N LYS A 121 4.88 11.59 7.34
CA LYS A 121 5.91 12.44 6.72
C LYS A 121 7.28 12.34 7.40
N THR A 122 7.34 11.72 8.59
CA THR A 122 8.54 11.63 9.42
C THR A 122 8.68 10.25 10.06
N GLY A 123 9.82 9.99 10.71
CA GLY A 123 10.11 8.71 11.36
C GLY A 123 10.74 7.67 10.42
N PRO A 124 11.08 6.48 10.95
CA PRO A 124 11.87 5.47 10.23
C PRO A 124 11.16 4.92 8.98
N TYR A 125 9.82 4.96 8.96
CA TYR A 125 8.97 4.46 7.89
C TYR A 125 8.28 5.59 7.10
N ALA A 126 8.79 6.82 7.20
CA ALA A 126 8.23 7.97 6.50
C ALA A 126 8.01 7.65 5.01
N GLY A 127 6.86 8.05 4.48
CA GLY A 127 6.50 7.89 3.08
C GLY A 127 6.01 6.50 2.67
N ILE A 128 5.93 5.52 3.59
CA ILE A 128 5.34 4.19 3.34
C ILE A 128 3.99 4.12 4.05
N VAL A 129 2.92 3.78 3.31
CA VAL A 129 1.56 3.60 3.86
C VAL A 129 1.16 2.12 3.90
N ILE A 130 1.66 1.32 2.95
CA ILE A 130 1.51 -0.15 2.96
C ILE A 130 2.89 -0.79 2.79
N TRP A 131 3.20 -1.73 3.68
CA TRP A 131 4.36 -2.60 3.58
C TRP A 131 3.93 -4.07 3.74
N SER A 132 4.15 -4.88 2.71
CA SER A 132 4.08 -6.35 2.80
C SER A 132 5.45 -6.97 3.05
N ASP A 133 5.51 -7.94 3.96
CA ASP A 133 6.73 -8.70 4.25
C ASP A 133 7.40 -9.17 2.95
N ARG A 134 8.74 -9.05 2.88
CA ARG A 134 9.52 -9.43 1.69
C ARG A 134 9.40 -10.93 1.35
N ARG A 135 8.95 -11.74 2.30
CA ARG A 135 8.71 -13.18 2.10
C ARG A 135 7.32 -13.48 1.56
N ASN A 136 6.42 -12.49 1.54
CA ASN A 136 5.09 -12.66 0.99
C ASN A 136 5.16 -12.64 -0.54
N THR A 137 4.68 -13.73 -1.14
CA THR A 137 4.57 -13.91 -2.59
C THR A 137 3.13 -14.01 -3.06
N ASN A 138 2.17 -13.90 -2.14
CA ASN A 138 0.76 -13.91 -2.45
C ASN A 138 0.33 -12.56 -3.01
N ASP A 139 -0.83 -12.59 -3.65
CA ASP A 139 -1.43 -11.42 -4.27
C ASP A 139 -2.09 -10.52 -3.22
N HIS A 140 -2.18 -9.23 -3.54
CA HIS A 140 -2.88 -8.23 -2.76
C HIS A 140 -3.94 -7.58 -3.63
N ASP A 141 -5.19 -7.79 -3.26
CA ASP A 141 -6.32 -7.42 -4.10
C ASP A 141 -7.08 -6.25 -3.48
N ILE A 142 -7.10 -5.14 -4.20
CA ILE A 142 -7.76 -3.90 -3.76
C ILE A 142 -8.84 -3.55 -4.78
N TYR A 143 -10.01 -4.13 -4.56
CA TYR A 143 -11.22 -3.93 -5.35
C TYR A 143 -12.06 -2.84 -4.69
N SER A 144 -11.80 -1.56 -4.94
CA SER A 144 -12.46 -0.47 -4.20
C SER A 144 -13.08 0.57 -5.13
N ARG A 145 -14.30 1.02 -4.79
CA ARG A 145 -15.03 2.09 -5.49
C ARG A 145 -15.62 3.04 -4.47
N PHE A 146 -15.60 4.34 -4.80
CA PHE A 146 -16.01 5.51 -3.98
C PHE A 146 -14.92 6.06 -3.05
N GLY A 147 -14.10 6.98 -3.55
CA GLY A 147 -13.22 7.78 -2.69
C GLY A 147 -12.01 7.00 -2.11
N ALA A 148 -11.68 5.85 -2.70
CA ALA A 148 -10.45 5.12 -2.43
C ALA A 148 -9.24 5.97 -2.81
N TYR A 149 -8.51 6.42 -1.79
CA TYR A 149 -7.36 7.29 -1.86
C TYR A 149 -6.31 6.82 -0.87
N ALA A 150 -5.08 6.67 -1.30
CA ALA A 150 -3.97 6.58 -0.37
C ALA A 150 -2.80 7.44 -0.83
N GLU A 151 -2.19 8.12 0.14
CA GLU A 151 -1.00 8.95 -0.03
C GLU A 151 0.22 8.25 0.54
N GLY A 152 1.16 7.88 -0.33
CA GLY A 152 2.42 7.26 0.07
C GLY A 152 2.87 6.13 -0.85
N THR A 153 3.88 5.39 -0.39
CA THR A 153 4.46 4.25 -1.10
C THR A 153 3.76 2.96 -0.70
N ILE A 154 3.55 2.08 -1.69
CA ILE A 154 3.35 0.64 -1.48
C ILE A 154 4.68 -0.07 -1.65
N TYR A 155 5.08 -0.82 -0.62
CA TYR A 155 6.25 -1.68 -0.64
C TYR A 155 5.83 -3.13 -0.42
N ALA A 156 5.72 -3.90 -1.49
CA ALA A 156 5.41 -5.33 -1.47
C ALA A 156 6.30 -6.05 -2.49
N PRO A 157 7.63 -6.09 -2.27
CA PRO A 157 8.63 -6.32 -3.33
C PRO A 157 8.55 -7.72 -3.98
N SER A 158 7.87 -8.66 -3.33
CA SER A 158 7.72 -10.04 -3.79
C SER A 158 6.29 -10.41 -4.17
N SER A 159 5.32 -9.51 -3.97
CA SER A 159 3.90 -9.72 -4.23
C SER A 159 3.43 -9.05 -5.51
N GLN A 160 2.36 -9.59 -6.09
CA GLN A 160 1.50 -8.84 -6.99
C GLN A 160 0.60 -7.90 -6.18
N VAL A 161 0.32 -6.71 -6.73
CA VAL A 161 -0.72 -5.82 -6.24
C VAL A 161 -1.67 -5.53 -7.38
N GLU A 162 -2.95 -5.80 -7.18
CA GLU A 162 -4.02 -5.54 -8.14
C GLU A 162 -4.92 -4.42 -7.64
N PHE A 163 -5.16 -3.43 -8.50
CA PHE A 163 -6.19 -2.41 -8.29
C PHE A 163 -7.30 -2.57 -9.31
N GLU A 164 -8.53 -2.63 -8.81
CA GLU A 164 -9.72 -2.68 -9.66
C GLU A 164 -10.75 -1.64 -9.23
N ASN A 165 -11.75 -1.42 -10.11
CA ASN A 165 -12.98 -0.70 -9.83
C ASN A 165 -12.84 0.80 -9.51
N LYS A 166 -11.98 1.51 -10.26
CA LYS A 166 -11.71 2.96 -10.14
C LYS A 166 -10.94 3.35 -8.88
N THR A 167 -10.15 2.43 -8.33
CA THR A 167 -9.21 2.73 -7.25
C THR A 167 -8.23 3.83 -7.69
N VAL A 168 -7.99 4.81 -6.82
CA VAL A 168 -7.06 5.92 -7.07
C VAL A 168 -5.98 5.89 -6.01
N TRP A 169 -4.74 5.72 -6.44
CA TRP A 169 -3.60 5.93 -5.55
C TRP A 169 -2.87 7.19 -5.97
N GLU A 170 -2.66 8.11 -5.03
CA GLU A 170 -2.10 9.42 -5.32
C GLU A 170 -0.93 9.71 -4.40
N ALA A 171 0.15 10.28 -4.91
CA ALA A 171 1.18 10.83 -4.04
C ALA A 171 1.78 12.08 -4.67
N PRO A 172 2.32 13.03 -3.87
CA PRO A 172 3.10 14.13 -4.42
C PRO A 172 4.22 13.57 -5.30
N CYS A 173 4.96 12.56 -4.80
CA CYS A 173 5.82 11.74 -5.62
C CYS A 173 5.43 10.26 -5.53
N ILE A 174 5.28 9.66 -6.69
CA ILE A 174 4.94 8.28 -6.94
C ILE A 174 6.08 7.32 -6.57
N ARG A 175 5.78 6.28 -5.77
CA ARG A 175 6.59 5.06 -5.64
C ARG A 175 5.69 3.85 -5.38
N ILE A 176 5.82 2.83 -6.22
CA ILE A 176 5.30 1.49 -6.00
C ILE A 176 6.47 0.53 -6.22
N VAL A 177 6.77 -0.30 -5.23
CA VAL A 177 7.83 -1.31 -5.30
C VAL A 177 7.15 -2.66 -5.08
N VAL A 178 6.80 -3.31 -6.19
CA VAL A 178 6.05 -4.57 -6.23
C VAL A 178 6.66 -5.50 -7.27
N ALA A 179 6.42 -6.81 -7.16
CA ALA A 179 6.86 -7.77 -8.18
C ALA A 179 6.02 -7.60 -9.46
N ARG A 180 4.72 -7.37 -9.30
CA ARG A 180 3.78 -7.08 -10.40
C ARG A 180 2.72 -6.08 -9.94
N LEU A 181 2.38 -5.14 -10.82
CA LEU A 181 1.28 -4.20 -10.62
C LEU A 181 0.24 -4.45 -11.71
N GLU A 182 -1.00 -4.69 -11.31
CA GLU A 182 -2.15 -4.86 -12.19
C GLU A 182 -3.16 -3.73 -11.94
N LEU A 183 -3.66 -3.11 -13.02
CA LEU A 183 -4.58 -1.98 -12.96
C LEU A 183 -5.74 -2.23 -13.92
N ASP A 184 -6.91 -2.50 -13.38
CA ASP A 184 -8.11 -2.82 -14.16
C ASP A 184 -9.29 -1.90 -13.85
N ASN A 185 -10.29 -1.92 -14.76
CA ASN A 185 -11.57 -1.20 -14.62
C ASN A 185 -11.42 0.27 -14.21
N ASP A 186 -10.71 1.05 -15.03
CA ASP A 186 -10.43 2.49 -14.85
C ASP A 186 -9.67 2.85 -13.57
N SER A 187 -9.05 1.87 -12.90
CA SER A 187 -8.15 2.14 -11.79
C SER A 187 -6.95 2.93 -12.28
N ARG A 188 -6.56 3.94 -11.50
CA ARG A 188 -5.52 4.88 -11.89
C ARG A 188 -4.56 5.14 -10.76
N TYR A 189 -3.39 5.59 -11.17
CA TYR A 189 -2.32 5.96 -10.30
C TYR A 189 -1.86 7.38 -10.68
N HIS A 190 -1.81 8.31 -9.73
CA HIS A 190 -1.67 9.75 -9.98
C HIS A 190 -0.52 10.39 -9.18
N ALA A 191 0.38 11.11 -9.86
CA ALA A 191 1.32 12.02 -9.19
C ALA A 191 0.71 13.41 -9.17
N SER A 192 0.42 13.95 -7.99
CA SER A 192 -0.04 15.33 -7.88
C SER A 192 1.09 16.35 -7.98
N ASN A 193 2.35 15.93 -7.81
CA ASN A 193 3.53 16.77 -8.08
C ASN A 193 4.70 15.97 -8.68
N PRO A 194 4.67 15.63 -9.99
CA PRO A 194 5.72 14.83 -10.63
C PRO A 194 7.13 15.42 -10.55
N ALA A 195 7.25 16.73 -10.31
CA ALA A 195 8.51 17.45 -10.14
C ALA A 195 9.01 17.47 -8.69
N ALA A 196 8.21 17.00 -7.72
CA ALA A 196 8.64 16.89 -6.33
C ALA A 196 9.86 15.97 -6.25
N LYS A 197 10.96 16.49 -5.70
CA LYS A 197 12.03 15.63 -5.21
C LYS A 197 11.40 14.77 -4.13
N CYS A 198 11.32 13.46 -4.34
CA CYS A 198 10.78 12.44 -3.43
C CYS A 198 11.64 12.30 -2.16
N SER A 199 11.93 13.44 -1.54
CA SER A 199 12.90 13.75 -0.50
C SER A 199 12.36 13.45 0.90
N ASN A 200 11.06 13.18 1.00
CA ASN A 200 10.35 12.70 2.17
C ASN A 200 10.82 11.28 2.56
N ASN A 201 11.58 10.60 1.69
CA ASN A 201 12.23 9.33 1.99
C ASN A 201 13.70 9.56 2.35
N ILE A 202 14.02 9.14 3.56
CA ILE A 202 15.37 9.09 4.16
C ILE A 202 16.32 8.17 3.35
N TYR A 203 15.76 7.32 2.48
CA TYR A 203 16.50 6.39 1.62
C TYR A 203 16.58 6.95 0.19
N GLY A 204 17.58 7.79 -0.03
CA GLY A 204 17.89 8.34 -1.35
C GLY A 204 18.18 7.24 -2.36
N ALA A 205 17.70 7.41 -3.60
CA ALA A 205 18.12 6.57 -4.71
C ALA A 205 19.65 6.59 -4.77
N LYS A 206 20.32 5.44 -4.60
CA LYS A 206 21.71 5.32 -5.01
C LYS A 206 21.73 5.68 -6.50
N LYS A 207 22.40 6.78 -6.85
CA LYS A 207 22.61 7.16 -8.24
C LYS A 207 23.18 5.94 -8.97
N PRO A 208 22.63 5.52 -10.12
CA PRO A 208 23.27 4.50 -10.92
C PRO A 208 24.67 5.01 -11.27
N LYS A 209 25.71 4.32 -10.79
CA LYS A 209 27.07 4.54 -11.27
C LYS A 209 27.08 4.05 -12.72
N LEU A 210 27.31 4.96 -13.65
CA LEU A 210 27.75 4.60 -15.00
C LEU A 210 29.15 4.02 -14.83
N VAL A 211 29.29 2.75 -15.16
CA VAL A 211 30.59 2.12 -15.33
C VAL A 211 30.98 2.41 -16.78
N ASN A 212 32.06 3.15 -16.98
CA ASN A 212 32.64 3.43 -18.30
C ASN A 212 33.16 2.15 -18.95
#